data_AF-A0A838JZV0-F1
#
_entry.id   AF-A0A838JZV0-F1
#
_cell.length_a   1.000
_cell.length_b   1.000
_cell.length_c   1.000
_cell.angle_alpha   90.00
_cell.angle_beta   90.00
_cell.angle_gamma   90.00
#
_symmetry.space_group_name_H-M   'P 1'
#
loop_
_entity.id
_entity.type
_entity.pdbx_description
1 polymer ?
#
loop_
_entity_poly.entity_id
_entity_poly.type
_entity_poly.pdbx_seq_one_letter_code
_entity_poly.pdbx_strand_id
1 'polypeptide(L)'
;MAGADWETGNPRRGSRRLVGAALIAVIALLFVALLRGGLDRPDPEQGLTINDRDQEVSEEAPGTVGLAGREPLQYANSGWWFCPGSAPIAAHIDRRFYPPTHPQPPPDGRRPVACFADASAAAAAGYSLAPAPAGTQIAGGVYLVPTELFLLRCQAAADALGHAVPCPRRLPYSPRTAQCPGVGPQGCVVRRASDESFFVEARGFPLPQGRCPCEASVVVAAARTGRLPQVAGDPGALRSRRRWRSGGVTSTVSVAGASDAAGALLRAVVEGIEMVAPSEQAEGL
;
A
#
# COMPACT_ATOMS: atom_id res chain seq x y z
N MET A 1 -71.18 -25.10 3.12
CA MET A 1 -69.82 -25.61 3.38
C MET A 1 -68.97 -24.37 3.63
N ALA A 2 -68.84 -23.94 4.89
CA ALA A 2 -67.69 -24.23 5.77
C ALA A 2 -66.39 -23.77 5.10
N GLY A 3 -65.60 -22.82 5.59
CA GLY A 3 -65.48 -22.14 6.89
C GLY A 3 -63.99 -21.75 7.03
N ALA A 4 -63.70 -20.63 7.70
CA ALA A 4 -62.49 -20.35 8.50
C ALA A 4 -62.12 -18.85 8.47
N ASP A 5 -62.69 -18.12 9.43
CA ASP A 5 -62.08 -16.94 10.03
C ASP A 5 -60.75 -17.30 10.71
N TRP A 6 -59.75 -16.44 10.57
CA TRP A 6 -58.67 -16.33 11.55
C TRP A 6 -58.27 -14.86 11.69
N GLU A 7 -58.83 -14.23 12.71
CA GLU A 7 -58.27 -13.04 13.34
C GLU A 7 -56.92 -13.40 13.97
N THR A 8 -55.88 -12.63 13.67
CA THR A 8 -54.69 -12.54 14.53
C THR A 8 -54.47 -11.09 14.93
N GLY A 9 -54.76 -10.81 16.20
CA GLY A 9 -54.56 -9.53 16.84
C GLY A 9 -53.09 -9.16 16.95
N ASN A 10 -52.82 -7.87 16.81
CA ASN A 10 -51.50 -7.25 16.96
C ASN A 10 -51.38 -6.59 18.34
N PRO A 11 -50.62 -7.14 19.29
CA PRO A 11 -50.33 -6.44 20.53
C PRO A 11 -48.94 -5.79 20.46
N ARG A 12 -48.85 -4.62 21.09
CA ARG A 12 -47.63 -3.92 21.60
C ARG A 12 -47.06 -2.79 20.73
N ARG A 13 -47.81 -1.68 20.65
CA ARG A 13 -47.24 -0.32 20.73
C ARG A 13 -47.10 0.06 22.21
N GLY A 14 -45.88 0.16 22.72
CA GLY A 14 -45.63 0.80 24.02
C GLY A 14 -44.34 0.35 24.69
N SER A 15 -43.20 0.97 24.35
CA SER A 15 -41.99 0.99 25.20
C SER A 15 -40.79 1.76 24.63
N ARG A 16 -40.86 2.39 23.43
CA ARG A 16 -39.69 3.07 22.83
C ARG A 16 -39.36 4.48 23.37
N ARG A 17 -40.09 5.00 24.37
CA ARG A 17 -39.85 6.38 24.87
C ARG A 17 -38.98 6.49 26.14
N LEU A 18 -38.64 5.39 26.81
CA LEU A 18 -37.89 5.45 28.08
C LEU A 18 -36.37 5.21 27.93
N VAL A 19 -35.90 4.62 26.83
CA VAL A 19 -34.46 4.35 26.65
C VAL A 19 -33.68 5.60 26.19
N GLY A 20 -34.34 6.56 25.54
CA GLY A 20 -33.69 7.78 25.04
C GLY A 20 -33.23 8.75 26.13
N ALA A 21 -33.98 8.85 27.24
CA ALA A 21 -33.65 9.81 28.31
C ALA A 21 -32.42 9.38 29.14
N ALA A 22 -32.23 8.07 29.37
CA ALA A 22 -31.09 7.57 30.11
C ALA A 22 -29.77 7.75 29.35
N LEU A 23 -29.77 7.60 28.02
CA LEU A 23 -28.57 7.76 27.20
C LEU A 23 -28.09 9.22 27.14
N ILE A 24 -29.00 10.18 27.08
CA ILE A 24 -28.66 11.62 27.05
C ILE A 24 -28.04 12.05 28.39
N ALA A 25 -28.53 11.54 29.53
CA ALA A 25 -27.96 11.83 30.84
C ALA A 25 -26.52 11.30 31.00
N VAL A 26 -26.23 10.11 30.46
CA VAL A 26 -24.87 9.53 30.49
C VAL A 26 -23.90 10.32 29.62
N ILE A 27 -24.33 10.76 28.43
CA ILE A 27 -23.49 11.58 27.54
C ILE A 27 -23.22 12.95 28.18
N ALA A 28 -24.21 13.58 28.82
CA ALA A 28 -24.02 14.85 29.50
C ALA A 28 -23.04 14.74 30.69
N LEU A 29 -23.12 13.65 31.47
CA LEU A 29 -22.19 13.39 32.58
C LEU A 29 -20.74 13.15 32.09
N LEU A 30 -20.57 12.41 30.98
CA LEU A 30 -19.26 12.22 30.34
C LEU A 30 -18.67 13.53 29.83
N PHE A 31 -19.50 14.42 29.25
CA PHE A 31 -19.04 15.72 28.76
C PHE A 31 -18.64 16.66 29.91
N VAL A 32 -19.36 16.64 31.03
CA VAL A 32 -19.01 17.41 32.24
C VAL A 32 -17.73 16.86 32.91
N ALA A 33 -17.52 15.54 32.89
CA ALA A 33 -16.28 14.93 33.38
C ALA A 33 -15.07 15.31 32.49
N LEU A 34 -15.24 15.32 31.17
CA LEU A 34 -14.21 15.75 30.22
C LEU A 34 -13.87 17.24 30.34
N LEU A 35 -14.82 18.10 30.67
CA LEU A 35 -14.59 19.53 30.90
C LEU A 35 -13.94 19.84 32.26
N ARG A 36 -14.04 18.94 33.24
CA ARG A 36 -13.40 19.08 34.56
C ARG A 36 -12.04 18.40 34.67
N GLY A 37 -11.74 17.44 33.80
CA GLY A 37 -10.40 16.86 33.64
C GLY A 37 -9.50 17.82 32.89
N GLY A 38 -8.95 18.81 33.61
CA GLY A 38 -7.95 19.74 33.09
C GLY A 38 -6.82 18.99 32.39
N LEU A 39 -6.64 19.31 31.11
CA LEU A 39 -5.44 18.96 30.38
C LEU A 39 -4.27 19.68 31.06
N ASP A 40 -3.48 18.93 31.83
CA ASP A 40 -2.15 19.37 32.25
C ASP A 40 -1.37 19.77 30.99
N ARG A 41 -1.11 21.07 30.88
CA ARG A 41 -0.17 21.61 29.89
C ARG A 41 1.22 21.07 30.26
N PRO A 42 1.95 20.42 29.33
CA PRO A 42 3.36 20.15 29.56
C PRO A 42 4.12 21.47 29.63
N ASP A 43 4.91 21.59 30.69
CA ASP A 43 5.78 22.70 31.05
C ASP A 43 6.87 22.90 29.96
N PRO A 44 7.00 24.09 29.34
CA PRO A 44 7.95 24.32 28.27
C PRO A 44 9.32 24.82 28.78
N GLU A 45 9.84 24.36 29.91
CA GLU A 45 11.19 24.77 30.38
C GLU A 45 12.01 23.61 30.97
N GLN A 46 12.42 22.67 30.11
CA GLN A 46 13.66 21.92 30.34
C GLN A 46 14.68 22.30 29.28
N GLY A 47 15.44 23.35 29.60
CA GLY A 47 16.63 23.75 28.87
C GLY A 47 17.65 22.61 28.88
N LEU A 48 17.91 22.08 27.69
CA LEU A 48 19.05 21.20 27.43
C LEU A 48 20.30 22.09 27.42
N THR A 49 21.04 22.09 28.54
CA THR A 49 22.38 22.66 28.60
C THR A 49 23.32 21.79 27.77
N ILE A 50 23.63 22.25 26.55
CA ILE A 50 24.75 21.72 25.78
C ILE A 50 26.01 22.24 26.47
N ASN A 51 26.74 21.33 27.11
CA ASN A 51 28.11 21.59 27.52
C ASN A 51 28.95 21.78 26.25
N ASP A 52 29.30 23.03 25.96
CA ASP A 52 30.48 23.38 25.19
C ASP A 52 31.69 22.79 25.90
N ARG A 53 32.18 21.66 25.39
CA ARG A 53 33.47 21.09 25.75
C ARG A 53 34.22 20.87 24.46
N ASP A 54 35.16 21.79 24.22
CA ASP A 54 36.42 21.58 23.52
C ASP A 54 36.38 20.56 22.38
N GLN A 55 35.89 21.01 21.23
CA GLN A 55 36.11 20.32 19.97
C GLN A 55 37.57 20.56 19.57
N GLU A 56 38.47 19.72 20.10
CA GLU A 56 39.81 19.54 19.55
C GLU A 56 39.67 19.23 18.05
N VAL A 57 40.11 20.18 17.24
CA VAL A 57 40.29 20.02 15.80
C VAL A 57 41.41 19.01 15.62
N SER A 58 41.05 17.72 15.57
CA SER A 58 41.95 16.67 15.10
C SER A 58 42.23 16.91 13.63
N GLU A 59 43.46 17.32 13.33
CA GLU A 59 44.03 17.34 12.00
C GLU A 59 43.91 15.92 11.38
N GLU A 60 43.01 15.78 10.42
CA GLU A 60 42.81 14.56 9.64
C GLU A 60 44.10 14.20 8.89
N ALA A 61 44.56 12.98 9.12
CA ALA A 61 45.63 12.36 8.35
C ALA A 61 45.26 12.28 6.85
N PRO A 62 46.25 12.31 5.94
CA PRO A 62 46.00 12.23 4.50
C PRO A 62 45.46 10.85 4.09
N GLY A 63 44.18 10.82 3.69
CA GLY A 63 43.77 10.18 2.44
C GLY A 63 43.33 8.72 2.45
N THR A 64 42.53 8.27 3.42
CA THR A 64 41.52 7.26 3.07
C THR A 64 40.46 7.97 2.24
N VAL A 65 40.35 7.62 0.95
CA VAL A 65 39.23 8.05 0.10
C VAL A 65 37.95 7.57 0.77
N GLY A 66 37.33 8.45 1.56
CA GLY A 66 36.07 8.15 2.23
C GLY A 66 35.08 7.74 1.17
N LEU A 67 34.55 6.52 1.27
CA LEU A 67 33.41 6.12 0.45
C LEU A 67 32.32 7.14 0.72
N ALA A 68 31.97 7.96 -0.28
CA ALA A 68 30.86 8.88 -0.18
C ALA A 68 29.63 8.07 0.25
N GLY A 69 29.02 8.37 1.40
CA GLY A 69 27.90 7.62 1.95
C GLY A 69 27.98 7.41 3.46
N ARG A 70 26.87 6.92 4.05
CA ARG A 70 26.82 6.52 5.47
C ARG A 70 27.31 5.10 5.65
N GLU A 71 27.85 4.80 6.82
CA GLU A 71 28.25 3.45 7.18
C GLU A 71 27.02 2.54 7.40
N PRO A 72 27.01 1.31 6.86
CA PRO A 72 25.96 0.34 7.14
C PRO A 72 26.02 -0.15 8.59
N LEU A 73 24.85 -0.43 9.15
CA LEU A 73 24.68 -0.90 10.52
C LEU A 73 24.59 -2.43 10.56
N GLN A 74 25.15 -3.04 11.61
CA GLN A 74 25.01 -4.46 11.87
C GLN A 74 23.91 -4.69 12.92
N TYR A 75 22.99 -5.61 12.65
CA TYR A 75 22.03 -6.04 13.66
C TYR A 75 22.73 -6.98 14.67
N ALA A 76 22.70 -6.61 15.95
CA ALA A 76 23.51 -7.18 17.03
C ALA A 76 23.78 -8.69 16.90
N ASN A 77 25.04 -9.05 16.63
CA ASN A 77 25.56 -10.43 16.53
C ASN A 77 24.86 -11.36 15.52
N SER A 78 24.00 -10.83 14.65
CA SER A 78 23.21 -11.66 13.73
C SER A 78 23.91 -11.94 12.40
N GLY A 79 25.01 -11.23 12.12
CA GLY A 79 25.65 -11.23 10.80
C GLY A 79 24.89 -10.44 9.73
N TRP A 80 23.71 -9.90 10.05
CA TRP A 80 22.90 -9.10 9.13
C TRP A 80 23.33 -7.64 9.13
N TRP A 81 23.46 -7.09 7.92
CA TRP A 81 23.79 -5.69 7.68
C TRP A 81 22.63 -4.99 6.99
N PHE A 82 22.37 -3.75 7.39
CA PHE A 82 21.32 -2.94 6.80
C PHE A 82 21.73 -1.47 6.76
N CYS A 83 21.05 -0.71 5.92
CA CYS A 83 21.25 0.73 5.87
C CYS A 83 20.33 1.45 6.87
N PRO A 84 20.82 2.51 7.54
CA PRO A 84 19.99 3.30 8.44
C PRO A 84 18.82 3.92 7.66
N GLY A 85 17.70 4.17 8.34
CA GLY A 85 16.50 4.74 7.71
C GLY A 85 16.72 6.12 7.05
N SER A 86 17.75 6.87 7.48
CA SER A 86 18.16 8.15 6.87
C SER A 86 18.97 8.00 5.57
N ALA A 87 19.43 6.79 5.26
CA ALA A 87 20.19 6.49 4.05
C ALA A 87 19.83 5.09 3.51
N PRO A 88 18.57 4.86 3.10
CA PRO A 88 18.03 3.51 2.93
C PRO A 88 18.54 2.77 1.67
N ILE A 89 19.32 3.43 0.81
CA ILE A 89 19.85 2.81 -0.41
C ILE A 89 21.16 2.11 -0.11
N ALA A 90 21.17 0.79 -0.22
CA ALA A 90 22.35 -0.04 -0.01
C ALA A 90 23.21 -0.09 -1.29
N ALA A 91 24.49 0.26 -1.18
CA ALA A 91 25.45 0.14 -2.25
C ALA A 91 26.49 -0.95 -1.93
N HIS A 92 26.89 -1.73 -2.91
CA HIS A 92 27.73 -2.92 -2.74
C HIS A 92 29.04 -2.82 -3.53
N ILE A 93 29.96 -3.73 -3.23
CA ILE A 93 31.34 -3.72 -3.75
C ILE A 93 31.43 -3.82 -5.28
N ASP A 94 30.40 -4.38 -5.93
CA ASP A 94 30.27 -4.50 -7.38
C ASP A 94 29.84 -3.19 -8.07
N ARG A 95 29.92 -2.06 -7.35
CA ARG A 95 29.51 -0.72 -7.80
C ARG A 95 28.02 -0.65 -8.18
N ARG A 96 27.19 -1.52 -7.58
CA ARG A 96 25.73 -1.46 -7.72
C ARG A 96 25.06 -0.95 -6.46
N PHE A 97 23.94 -0.28 -6.62
CA PHE A 97 23.05 0.08 -5.51
C PHE A 97 21.65 -0.52 -5.68
N TYR A 98 21.04 -0.84 -4.55
CA TYR A 98 19.75 -1.52 -4.42
C TYR A 98 18.83 -0.61 -3.59
N PRO A 99 17.90 0.11 -4.22
CA PRO A 99 16.89 0.86 -3.47
C PRO A 99 15.99 -0.11 -2.67
N PRO A 100 15.31 0.35 -1.60
CA PRO A 100 14.37 -0.48 -0.84
C PRO A 100 13.23 -1.10 -1.67
N THR A 101 12.94 -0.52 -2.84
CA THR A 101 11.94 -1.00 -3.79
C THR A 101 12.46 -2.07 -4.74
N HIS A 102 13.76 -2.40 -4.73
CA HIS A 102 14.36 -3.33 -5.69
C HIS A 102 13.83 -4.76 -5.45
N PRO A 103 13.33 -5.44 -6.49
CA PRO A 103 12.66 -6.75 -6.36
C PRO A 103 13.59 -7.93 -6.07
N GLN A 104 14.87 -7.78 -6.39
CA GLN A 104 15.89 -8.78 -6.08
C GLN A 104 16.74 -8.31 -4.90
N PRO A 105 17.00 -9.20 -3.93
CA PRO A 105 18.00 -8.92 -2.91
C PRO A 105 19.37 -8.76 -3.57
N PRO A 106 20.29 -8.00 -2.95
CA PRO A 106 21.67 -7.98 -3.37
C PRO A 106 22.27 -9.40 -3.32
N PRO A 107 23.16 -9.78 -4.28
CA PRO A 107 23.79 -11.08 -4.31
C PRO A 107 24.45 -11.46 -2.97
N ASP A 108 23.98 -12.57 -2.39
CA ASP A 108 24.46 -13.27 -1.18
C ASP A 108 24.74 -12.43 0.06
N GLY A 109 23.72 -11.79 0.66
CA GLY A 109 23.77 -11.33 2.07
C GLY A 109 24.95 -10.42 2.44
N ARG A 110 25.63 -9.84 1.44
CA ARG A 110 26.87 -9.12 1.64
C ARG A 110 26.60 -7.80 2.33
N ARG A 111 27.49 -7.46 3.27
CA ARG A 111 27.57 -6.14 3.87
C ARG A 111 27.57 -5.07 2.76
N PRO A 112 26.65 -4.09 2.76
CA PRO A 112 26.76 -2.92 1.91
C PRO A 112 28.09 -2.20 2.20
N VAL A 113 28.73 -1.59 1.21
CA VAL A 113 29.96 -0.82 1.42
C VAL A 113 29.68 0.64 1.76
N ALA A 114 28.49 1.13 1.39
CA ALA A 114 28.00 2.48 1.68
C ALA A 114 26.48 2.51 1.63
N CYS A 115 25.89 3.48 2.32
CA CYS A 115 24.45 3.73 2.35
C CYS A 115 24.13 5.16 1.92
N PHE A 116 23.12 5.35 1.07
CA PHE A 116 22.77 6.66 0.50
C PHE A 116 21.32 7.07 0.78
N ALA A 117 21.10 8.39 0.92
CA ALA A 117 19.77 8.97 1.12
C ALA A 117 18.84 8.71 -0.06
N ASP A 118 19.35 8.82 -1.29
CA ASP A 118 18.60 8.65 -2.52
C ASP A 118 19.48 8.15 -3.67
N ALA A 119 18.83 7.78 -4.77
CA ALA A 119 19.48 7.15 -5.92
C ALA A 119 20.42 8.13 -6.64
N SER A 120 20.15 9.44 -6.58
CA SER A 120 21.00 10.45 -7.19
C SER A 120 22.32 10.58 -6.43
N ALA A 121 22.29 10.51 -5.10
CA ALA A 121 23.48 10.53 -4.28
C ALA A 121 24.36 9.30 -4.53
N ALA A 122 23.75 8.11 -4.64
CA ALA A 122 24.47 6.88 -4.98
C ALA A 122 25.11 6.96 -6.39
N ALA A 123 24.37 7.49 -7.37
CA ALA A 123 24.88 7.71 -8.73
C ALA A 123 26.04 8.72 -8.77
N ALA A 124 25.93 9.83 -8.04
CA ALA A 124 27.00 10.82 -7.93
C ALA A 124 28.28 10.25 -7.30
N ALA A 125 28.15 9.25 -6.42
CA ALA A 125 29.26 8.51 -5.83
C ALA A 125 29.83 7.39 -6.75
N GLY A 126 29.36 7.31 -8.00
CA GLY A 126 29.85 6.36 -8.99
C GLY A 126 29.25 4.95 -8.90
N TYR A 127 28.11 4.79 -8.23
CA TYR A 127 27.36 3.53 -8.22
C TYR A 127 26.28 3.53 -9.30
N SER A 128 26.07 2.39 -9.94
CA SER A 128 24.98 2.18 -10.89
C SER A 128 23.79 1.50 -10.25
N LEU A 129 22.58 1.80 -10.71
CA LEU A 129 21.39 1.06 -10.28
C LEU A 129 21.56 -0.42 -10.63
N ALA A 130 21.27 -1.31 -9.68
CA ALA A 130 21.27 -2.75 -9.95
C ALA A 130 20.30 -3.09 -11.11
N PRO A 131 20.67 -4.02 -12.01
CA PRO A 131 19.76 -4.46 -13.08
C PRO A 131 18.46 -5.01 -12.51
N ALA A 132 17.34 -4.55 -13.07
CA ALA A 132 16.04 -5.08 -12.73
C ALA A 132 15.89 -6.55 -13.22
N PRO A 133 15.06 -7.38 -12.58
CA PRO A 133 14.74 -8.71 -13.07
C PRO A 133 14.15 -8.67 -14.47
N ALA A 134 14.35 -9.75 -15.23
CA ALA A 134 13.76 -9.89 -16.57
C ALA A 134 12.25 -9.64 -16.56
N GLY A 135 11.76 -8.88 -17.54
CA GLY A 135 10.35 -8.53 -17.68
C GLY A 135 9.86 -7.40 -16.75
N THR A 136 10.71 -6.88 -15.87
CA THR A 136 10.39 -5.76 -14.99
C THR A 136 10.41 -4.44 -15.75
N GLN A 137 9.40 -3.60 -15.52
CA GLN A 137 9.34 -2.23 -16.02
C GLN A 137 9.50 -1.26 -14.84
N ILE A 138 10.26 -0.17 -15.01
CA ILE A 138 10.42 0.84 -13.97
C ILE A 138 9.57 2.05 -14.35
N ALA A 139 8.61 2.41 -13.50
CA ALA A 139 7.73 3.56 -13.70
C ALA A 139 7.83 4.51 -12.50
N GLY A 140 8.39 5.70 -12.73
CA GLY A 140 8.58 6.70 -11.67
C GLY A 140 9.34 6.16 -10.46
N GLY A 141 10.35 5.29 -10.69
CA GLY A 141 11.18 4.64 -9.66
C GLY A 141 10.51 3.47 -8.90
N VAL A 142 9.32 3.04 -9.31
CA VAL A 142 8.64 1.83 -8.82
C VAL A 142 8.86 0.69 -9.81
N TYR A 143 9.19 -0.50 -9.30
CA TYR A 143 9.36 -1.70 -10.10
C TYR A 143 8.01 -2.37 -10.34
N LEU A 144 7.63 -2.53 -11.60
CA LEU A 144 6.45 -3.26 -12.05
C LEU A 144 6.89 -4.64 -12.53
N VAL A 145 6.58 -5.67 -11.75
CA VAL A 145 6.97 -7.05 -12.03
C VAL A 145 5.85 -7.80 -12.76
N PRO A 146 6.17 -8.76 -13.66
CA PRO A 146 5.18 -9.60 -14.32
C PRO A 146 4.28 -10.36 -13.34
N THR A 147 3.01 -10.54 -13.72
CA THR A 147 1.97 -11.17 -12.88
C THR A 147 1.31 -12.37 -13.57
N GLU A 148 2.09 -13.31 -14.11
CA GLU A 148 1.57 -14.46 -14.88
C GLU A 148 0.53 -15.28 -14.11
N LEU A 149 0.78 -15.58 -12.82
CA LEU A 149 -0.19 -16.29 -11.97
C LEU A 149 -1.49 -15.49 -11.74
N PHE A 150 -1.48 -14.18 -11.93
CA PHE A 150 -2.69 -13.35 -11.83
C PHE A 150 -3.59 -13.48 -13.05
N LEU A 151 -3.04 -13.72 -14.25
CA LEU A 151 -3.85 -13.90 -15.45
C LEU A 151 -4.85 -15.05 -15.28
N LEU A 152 -4.38 -16.17 -14.71
CA LEU A 152 -5.23 -17.32 -14.38
C LEU A 152 -6.37 -16.96 -13.41
N ARG A 153 -6.10 -16.10 -12.42
CA ARG A 153 -7.10 -15.66 -11.44
C ARG A 153 -8.12 -14.69 -12.05
N CYS A 154 -7.67 -13.80 -12.92
CA CYS A 154 -8.56 -12.91 -13.68
C CYS A 154 -9.49 -13.71 -14.60
N GLN A 155 -8.96 -14.73 -15.29
CA GLN A 155 -9.78 -15.61 -16.13
C GLN A 155 -10.89 -16.29 -15.31
N ALA A 156 -10.53 -16.93 -14.20
CA ALA A 156 -11.52 -17.55 -13.31
C ALA A 156 -12.57 -16.54 -12.79
N ALA A 157 -12.18 -15.28 -12.55
CA ALA A 157 -13.11 -14.23 -12.17
C ALA A 157 -14.03 -13.81 -13.33
N ALA A 158 -13.50 -13.71 -14.56
CA ALA A 158 -14.30 -13.44 -15.75
C ALA A 158 -15.37 -14.51 -15.95
N ASP A 159 -14.96 -15.78 -15.85
CA ASP A 159 -15.85 -16.95 -15.96
C ASP A 159 -16.96 -16.89 -14.91
N ALA A 160 -16.61 -16.66 -13.64
CA ALA A 160 -17.57 -16.60 -12.54
C ALA A 160 -18.54 -15.41 -12.62
N LEU A 161 -18.14 -14.31 -13.26
CA LEU A 161 -18.95 -13.09 -13.38
C LEU A 161 -19.74 -13.01 -14.69
N GLY A 162 -19.41 -13.85 -15.68
CA GLY A 162 -20.02 -13.81 -17.01
C GLY A 162 -19.78 -12.48 -17.73
N HIS A 163 -18.66 -11.81 -17.48
CA HIS A 163 -18.27 -10.60 -18.19
C HIS A 163 -16.76 -10.35 -18.13
N ALA A 164 -16.28 -9.53 -19.05
CA ALA A 164 -14.85 -9.22 -19.11
C ALA A 164 -14.37 -8.51 -17.83
N VAL A 165 -13.17 -8.85 -17.37
CA VAL A 165 -12.51 -8.23 -16.22
C VAL A 165 -11.15 -7.65 -16.63
N PRO A 166 -10.75 -6.50 -16.07
CA PRO A 166 -9.44 -5.94 -16.30
C PRO A 166 -8.37 -6.73 -15.55
N CYS A 167 -7.39 -7.26 -16.26
CA CYS A 167 -6.26 -7.97 -15.70
C CYS A 167 -4.96 -7.20 -15.93
N PRO A 168 -4.29 -6.72 -14.87
CA PRO A 168 -2.96 -6.14 -15.01
C PRO A 168 -1.93 -7.24 -15.31
N ARG A 169 -1.11 -7.04 -16.35
CA ARG A 169 0.03 -7.91 -16.69
C ARG A 169 1.27 -7.65 -15.83
N ARG A 170 1.30 -6.50 -15.15
CA ARG A 170 2.35 -6.11 -14.22
C ARG A 170 1.75 -5.36 -13.03
N LEU A 171 2.33 -5.54 -11.85
CA LEU A 171 1.97 -4.82 -10.63
C LEU A 171 3.22 -4.32 -9.89
N PRO A 172 3.10 -3.28 -9.04
CA PRO A 172 4.19 -2.88 -8.16
C PRO A 172 4.73 -4.06 -7.36
N TYR A 173 6.06 -4.19 -7.36
CA TYR A 173 6.73 -5.05 -6.42
C TYR A 173 6.54 -4.50 -5.00
N SER A 174 6.13 -5.38 -4.09
CA SER A 174 6.09 -5.09 -2.66
C SER A 174 6.92 -6.15 -1.93
N PRO A 175 7.98 -5.75 -1.19
CA PRO A 175 8.81 -6.68 -0.42
C PRO A 175 8.06 -7.25 0.79
N ARG A 176 7.07 -6.51 1.31
CA ARG A 176 6.03 -7.08 2.18
C ARG A 176 5.07 -7.81 1.25
N THR A 177 4.88 -9.11 1.43
CA THR A 177 3.78 -9.84 0.76
C THR A 177 2.55 -8.94 0.80
N ALA A 178 2.00 -8.57 -0.36
CA ALA A 178 0.87 -7.65 -0.42
C ALA A 178 -0.25 -8.21 0.46
N GLN A 179 -0.41 -7.63 1.66
CA GLN A 179 -1.42 -8.07 2.62
C GLN A 179 -2.74 -7.45 2.16
N CYS A 180 -3.50 -8.22 1.40
CA CYS A 180 -4.88 -7.87 1.13
C CYS A 180 -5.67 -8.07 2.43
N PRO A 181 -6.44 -7.09 2.91
CA PRO A 181 -7.29 -7.30 4.06
C PRO A 181 -8.33 -8.39 3.75
N GLY A 182 -8.20 -9.55 4.40
CA GLY A 182 -9.26 -10.55 4.49
C GLY A 182 -9.02 -11.94 3.93
N VAL A 183 -7.84 -12.30 3.39
CA VAL A 183 -7.48 -13.70 3.10
C VAL A 183 -5.99 -13.89 3.39
N GLY A 184 -5.61 -15.09 3.83
CA GLY A 184 -4.27 -15.45 4.32
C GLY A 184 -3.10 -15.27 3.33
N PRO A 185 -1.99 -16.00 3.49
CA PRO A 185 -0.66 -15.65 2.96
C PRO A 185 -0.48 -15.68 1.42
N GLN A 186 -1.55 -15.64 0.64
CA GLN A 186 -1.50 -15.60 -0.82
C GLN A 186 -2.49 -14.57 -1.39
N GLY A 187 -1.93 -13.42 -1.82
CA GLY A 187 -2.40 -12.39 -2.76
C GLY A 187 -3.88 -12.27 -3.13
N CYS A 188 -4.30 -11.01 -3.31
CA CYS A 188 -5.49 -10.52 -4.03
C CYS A 188 -6.72 -11.43 -3.95
N VAL A 189 -7.58 -11.06 -3.01
CA VAL A 189 -8.87 -11.70 -2.84
C VAL A 189 -9.76 -11.36 -4.02
N VAL A 190 -10.20 -12.39 -4.76
CA VAL A 190 -11.45 -12.35 -5.50
C VAL A 190 -12.57 -12.25 -4.46
N ARG A 191 -12.87 -11.04 -3.98
CA ARG A 191 -14.11 -10.83 -3.24
C ARG A 191 -15.17 -10.53 -4.28
N ARG A 192 -16.09 -11.48 -4.47
CA ARG A 192 -17.47 -11.09 -4.78
C ARG A 192 -17.89 -10.13 -3.67
N ALA A 193 -17.85 -8.82 -3.92
CA ALA A 193 -18.57 -7.89 -3.06
C ALA A 193 -20.09 -8.04 -3.30
N SER A 194 -20.45 -8.57 -4.47
CA SER A 194 -21.74 -9.07 -4.95
C SER A 194 -21.50 -10.03 -6.14
N ASP A 195 -22.54 -10.61 -6.73
CA ASP A 195 -22.44 -11.44 -7.95
C ASP A 195 -21.95 -10.68 -9.20
N GLU A 196 -21.73 -9.37 -9.11
CA GLU A 196 -21.45 -8.49 -10.26
C GLU A 196 -20.13 -7.72 -10.17
N SER A 197 -19.24 -8.03 -9.21
CA SER A 197 -18.05 -7.21 -8.97
C SER A 197 -16.76 -8.00 -8.69
N PHE A 198 -15.65 -7.40 -9.12
CA PHE A 198 -14.28 -7.88 -8.99
C PHE A 198 -13.37 -6.74 -8.51
N PHE A 199 -12.39 -7.03 -7.66
CA PHE A 199 -11.27 -6.13 -7.43
C PHE A 199 -9.97 -6.85 -7.02
N VAL A 200 -8.86 -6.16 -7.23
CA VAL A 200 -7.48 -6.55 -6.91
C VAL A 200 -6.84 -5.34 -6.22
N GLU A 201 -6.17 -5.56 -5.10
CA GLU A 201 -5.46 -4.51 -4.37
C GLU A 201 -4.05 -4.97 -4.00
N ALA A 202 -3.04 -4.22 -4.47
CA ALA A 202 -1.66 -4.36 -4.05
C ALA A 202 -1.32 -3.19 -3.11
N ARG A 203 -0.93 -3.50 -1.87
CA ARG A 203 -0.53 -2.53 -0.82
C ARG A 203 0.98 -2.64 -0.55
N GLY A 204 1.51 -1.71 0.23
CA GLY A 204 2.82 -1.90 0.86
C GLY A 204 4.02 -1.44 0.05
N PHE A 205 3.82 -0.90 -1.15
CA PHE A 205 4.95 -0.54 -1.99
C PHE A 205 5.52 0.85 -1.61
N PRO A 206 6.85 0.98 -1.51
CA PRO A 206 7.49 2.26 -1.24
C PRO A 206 7.42 3.17 -2.48
N LEU A 207 7.21 4.47 -2.27
CA LEU A 207 7.37 5.49 -3.31
C LEU A 207 8.79 6.10 -3.24
N PRO A 208 9.44 6.39 -4.37
CA PRO A 208 10.85 6.80 -4.44
C PRO A 208 11.15 8.24 -4.01
N GLN A 209 10.24 8.91 -3.30
CA GLN A 209 10.51 10.21 -2.67
C GLN A 209 10.25 10.05 -1.18
N GLY A 210 11.27 10.31 -0.34
CA GLY A 210 11.32 10.08 1.11
C GLY A 210 10.26 10.77 1.98
N ARG A 211 9.00 10.66 1.59
CA ARG A 211 7.82 10.99 2.36
C ARG A 211 7.39 9.74 3.14
N CYS A 212 6.78 10.00 4.29
CA CYS A 212 6.26 9.08 5.31
C CYS A 212 5.81 7.66 4.84
N PRO A 213 5.77 6.68 5.77
CA PRO A 213 5.44 5.26 5.53
C PRO A 213 3.97 5.00 5.15
N CYS A 214 3.33 5.92 4.45
CA CYS A 214 2.06 5.70 3.80
C CYS A 214 2.33 4.80 2.60
N GLU A 215 2.39 3.50 2.87
CA GLU A 215 2.35 2.44 1.87
C GLU A 215 1.35 2.83 0.78
N ALA A 216 1.81 2.90 -0.46
CA ALA A 216 0.90 3.18 -1.56
C ALA A 216 0.13 1.90 -1.89
N SER A 217 -1.07 2.10 -2.44
CA SER A 217 -1.95 1.03 -2.88
C SER A 217 -2.31 1.23 -4.35
N VAL A 218 -2.28 0.14 -5.12
CA VAL A 218 -2.87 0.06 -6.46
C VAL A 218 -4.12 -0.80 -6.35
N VAL A 219 -5.24 -0.27 -6.80
CA VAL A 219 -6.52 -0.97 -6.84
C VAL A 219 -6.99 -1.05 -8.28
N VAL A 220 -7.29 -2.27 -8.74
CA VAL A 220 -8.00 -2.52 -10.00
C VAL A 220 -9.36 -3.09 -9.66
N ALA A 221 -10.44 -2.60 -10.25
CA ALA A 221 -11.79 -3.06 -9.97
C ALA A 221 -12.69 -3.02 -11.21
N ALA A 222 -13.70 -3.89 -11.25
CA ALA A 222 -14.74 -3.90 -12.27
C ALA A 222 -16.10 -4.28 -11.68
N ALA A 223 -17.17 -3.69 -12.19
CA ALA A 223 -18.54 -4.01 -11.81
C ALA A 223 -19.53 -3.75 -12.95
N ARG A 224 -20.56 -4.60 -13.10
CA ARG A 224 -21.63 -4.42 -14.10
C ARG A 224 -22.56 -3.25 -13.73
N THR A 225 -22.97 -3.17 -12.46
CA THR A 225 -23.68 -2.00 -11.93
C THR A 225 -22.65 -0.92 -11.55
N GLY A 226 -22.92 0.34 -11.86
CA GLY A 226 -21.95 1.47 -11.76
C GLY A 226 -21.38 1.77 -10.36
N ARG A 227 -21.69 0.94 -9.36
CA ARG A 227 -21.18 0.99 -8.00
C ARG A 227 -20.03 0.00 -7.84
N LEU A 228 -18.83 0.49 -8.06
CA LEU A 228 -17.61 -0.28 -7.77
C LEU A 228 -17.50 -0.53 -6.26
N PRO A 229 -16.87 -1.64 -5.86
CA PRO A 229 -16.57 -1.88 -4.45
C PRO A 229 -15.82 -0.66 -3.89
N GLN A 230 -16.33 -0.12 -2.78
CA GLN A 230 -15.56 0.83 -2.01
C GLN A 230 -14.39 0.06 -1.42
N VAL A 231 -13.18 0.39 -1.87
CA VAL A 231 -11.96 -0.15 -1.26
C VAL A 231 -11.93 0.36 0.17
N ALA A 232 -11.85 -0.54 1.14
CA ALA A 232 -11.76 -0.17 2.54
C ALA A 232 -10.44 0.59 2.78
N GLY A 233 -10.55 1.90 2.97
CA GLY A 233 -9.46 2.84 3.12
C GLY A 233 -9.96 4.25 2.79
N ASP A 234 -9.42 5.26 3.44
CA ASP A 234 -9.87 6.65 3.30
C ASP A 234 -10.04 7.05 1.81
N PRO A 235 -11.26 7.38 1.34
CA PRO A 235 -11.49 7.80 -0.04
C PRO A 235 -10.70 9.06 -0.43
N GLY A 236 -10.18 9.83 0.54
CA GLY A 236 -9.25 10.94 0.30
C GLY A 236 -7.84 10.52 -0.15
N ALA A 237 -7.48 9.24 -0.04
CA ALA A 237 -6.17 8.71 -0.39
C ALA A 237 -6.05 8.28 -1.86
N LEU A 238 -7.12 7.81 -2.51
CA LEU A 238 -7.14 7.39 -3.92
C LEU A 238 -7.35 8.59 -4.85
N ARG A 239 -6.28 9.35 -5.11
CA ARG A 239 -6.38 10.61 -5.88
C ARG A 239 -6.19 10.44 -7.38
N SER A 240 -5.43 9.43 -7.79
CA SER A 240 -5.18 9.15 -9.20
C SER A 240 -6.07 7.99 -9.65
N ARG A 241 -7.04 8.26 -10.53
CA ARG A 241 -8.03 7.27 -11.00
C ARG A 241 -8.20 7.31 -12.51
N ARG A 242 -8.23 6.14 -13.14
CA ARG A 242 -8.81 5.95 -14.48
C ARG A 242 -10.08 5.12 -14.37
N ARG A 243 -11.12 5.52 -15.09
CA ARG A 243 -12.40 4.84 -15.19
C ARG A 243 -12.77 4.70 -16.65
N TRP A 244 -13.28 3.54 -17.03
CA TRP A 244 -13.83 3.31 -18.36
C TRP A 244 -15.04 2.38 -18.28
N ARG A 245 -15.81 2.33 -19.36
CA ARG A 245 -16.96 1.43 -19.50
C ARG A 245 -16.85 0.68 -20.82
N SER A 246 -17.12 -0.63 -20.80
CA SER A 246 -17.18 -1.49 -21.98
C SER A 246 -18.17 -2.62 -21.73
N GLY A 247 -19.04 -2.92 -22.70
CA GLY A 247 -20.01 -4.02 -22.58
C GLY A 247 -20.91 -3.96 -21.32
N GLY A 248 -21.30 -2.75 -20.90
CA GLY A 248 -22.07 -2.56 -19.66
C GLY A 248 -21.26 -2.67 -18.37
N VAL A 249 -20.00 -3.10 -18.42
CA VAL A 249 -19.09 -3.18 -17.27
C VAL A 249 -18.38 -1.85 -17.07
N THR A 250 -18.39 -1.34 -15.84
CA THR A 250 -17.59 -0.19 -15.42
C THR A 250 -16.33 -0.69 -14.74
N SER A 251 -15.17 -0.25 -15.22
CA SER A 251 -13.86 -0.64 -14.69
C SER A 251 -13.10 0.57 -14.18
N THR A 252 -12.28 0.38 -13.15
CA THR A 252 -11.41 1.43 -12.61
C THR A 252 -10.07 0.92 -12.16
N VAL A 253 -9.08 1.80 -12.29
CA VAL A 253 -7.77 1.65 -11.67
C VAL A 253 -7.53 2.89 -10.84
N SER A 254 -7.10 2.71 -9.61
CA SER A 254 -6.78 3.79 -8.69
C SER A 254 -5.42 3.55 -8.05
N VAL A 255 -4.66 4.63 -7.87
CA VAL A 255 -3.40 4.62 -7.12
C VAL A 255 -3.54 5.60 -5.96
N ALA A 256 -3.12 5.18 -4.77
CA ALA A 256 -3.08 6.05 -3.60
C ALA A 256 -1.98 7.12 -3.75
N GLY A 257 -2.30 8.36 -3.41
CA GLY A 257 -1.39 9.52 -3.49
C GLY A 257 -1.57 10.39 -4.74
N ALA A 258 -1.04 11.63 -4.66
CA ALA A 258 -1.10 12.66 -5.72
C ALA A 258 0.28 13.13 -6.21
N SER A 259 1.32 12.32 -6.01
CA SER A 259 2.66 12.63 -6.53
C SER A 259 2.77 12.31 -8.02
N ASP A 260 3.75 12.92 -8.69
CA ASP A 260 4.10 12.56 -10.08
C ASP A 260 4.45 11.08 -10.22
N ALA A 261 5.06 10.49 -9.19
CA ALA A 261 5.32 9.06 -9.12
C ALA A 261 4.03 8.23 -9.11
N ALA A 262 3.00 8.65 -8.35
CA ALA A 262 1.70 8.00 -8.36
C ALA A 262 1.00 8.13 -9.73
N GLY A 263 1.14 9.28 -10.40
CA GLY A 263 0.62 9.49 -11.76
C GLY A 263 1.33 8.65 -12.82
N ALA A 264 2.67 8.57 -12.76
CA ALA A 264 3.46 7.70 -13.62
C ALA A 264 3.11 6.22 -13.40
N LEU A 265 2.94 5.82 -12.14
CA LEU A 265 2.51 4.48 -11.79
C LEU A 265 1.12 4.16 -12.33
N LEU A 266 0.13 5.05 -12.15
CA LEU A 266 -1.22 4.85 -12.70
C LEU A 266 -1.19 4.65 -14.22
N ARG A 267 -0.41 5.46 -14.95
CA ARG A 267 -0.27 5.30 -16.40
C ARG A 267 0.33 3.94 -16.77
N ALA A 268 1.43 3.55 -16.13
CA ALA A 268 2.10 2.30 -16.44
C ALA A 268 1.25 1.06 -16.09
N VAL A 269 0.49 1.10 -14.99
CA VAL A 269 -0.47 0.02 -14.67
C VAL A 269 -1.57 -0.03 -15.72
N VAL A 270 -2.14 1.10 -16.11
CA VAL A 270 -3.22 1.16 -17.11
C VAL A 270 -2.76 0.67 -18.50
N GLU A 271 -1.54 1.01 -18.92
CA GLU A 271 -0.94 0.52 -20.16
C GLU A 271 -0.73 -1.00 -20.16
N GLY A 272 -0.55 -1.59 -18.97
CA GLY A 272 -0.39 -3.04 -18.79
C GLY A 272 -1.71 -3.79 -18.56
N ILE A 273 -2.87 -3.16 -18.69
CA ILE A 273 -4.17 -3.83 -18.49
C ILE A 273 -4.64 -4.48 -19.78
N GLU A 274 -4.99 -5.75 -19.65
CA GLU A 274 -5.66 -6.54 -20.68
C GLU A 274 -7.09 -6.86 -20.21
N MET A 275 -8.06 -6.83 -21.12
CA MET A 275 -9.42 -7.26 -20.79
C MET A 275 -9.51 -8.77 -21.03
N VAL A 276 -9.75 -9.52 -19.96
CA VAL A 276 -9.91 -10.97 -20.01
C VAL A 276 -11.40 -11.29 -20.10
N ALA A 277 -11.80 -11.99 -21.15
CA ALA A 277 -13.19 -12.37 -21.40
C ALA A 277 -13.56 -13.69 -20.69
N PRO A 278 -14.84 -13.93 -20.36
CA PRO A 278 -15.29 -15.24 -19.91
C PRO A 278 -15.07 -16.28 -21.01
N SER A 279 -14.76 -17.51 -20.61
CA SER A 279 -14.70 -18.66 -21.49
C SER A 279 -16.11 -19.04 -21.97
N GLU A 280 -16.24 -19.37 -23.27
CA GLU A 280 -17.51 -19.77 -23.88
C GLU A 280 -18.09 -21.07 -23.26
N GLN A 281 -17.27 -21.83 -22.54
CA GLN A 281 -17.67 -23.10 -21.92
C GLN A 281 -18.60 -22.92 -20.71
N ALA A 282 -18.74 -21.72 -20.17
CA ALA A 282 -19.58 -21.47 -18.99
C ALA A 282 -21.10 -21.41 -19.29
N GLU A 283 -21.53 -21.35 -20.56
CA GLU A 283 -22.96 -21.19 -20.91
C GLU A 283 -23.78 -22.49 -20.93
N GLY A 284 -23.23 -23.62 -20.46
CA GLY A 284 -23.83 -24.96 -20.64
C GLY A 284 -24.15 -25.78 -19.38
N LEU A 285 -24.11 -25.21 -18.17
CA LEU A 285 -24.42 -25.90 -16.89
C LEU A 285 -25.62 -25.26 -16.19
#